data_AF-A0A9E2C160-F1
#
_entry.id   AF-A0A9E2C160-F1
#
_cell.length_a   1.000
_cell.length_b   1.000
_cell.length_c   1.000
_cell.angle_alpha   90.00
_cell.angle_beta   90.00
_cell.angle_gamma   90.00
#
_symmetry.space_group_name_H-M   'P 1'
#
loop_
_entity.id
_entity.type
_entity.pdbx_description
1 polymer ?
#
loop_
_entity_poly.entity_id
_entity_poly.type
_entity_poly.pdbx_seq_one_letter_code
_entity_poly.pdbx_strand_id
1 'polypeptide(L)'
;MIAAIGQFFSRLSSRWVPDPFIFALLLTLLTMLLGIILTPSSPFEMIDHWMSGFWDLLSFGMQMALILVTGGVLAQSPPVKRIIDALARLPKNGGSAVVMVSLTAMIAALVNWGLGLIVGALLARDTARSLKERNIPHHYPLIGAAGYTGLLVWHGGLSGSAPLTVATQDHFMVDVIGVLPVSATIFSPLNIVLALLFLISVPLLLKGMLPKSNENWEGYSGQRSSF
;
A
#
# COMPACT_ATOMS: atom_id res chain seq x y z
N MET A 1 9.73 23.01 5.54
CA MET A 1 10.10 22.51 4.20
C MET A 1 9.33 21.24 3.84
N ILE A 2 9.53 20.10 4.51
CA ILE A 2 8.87 18.82 4.16
C ILE A 2 7.33 18.89 4.20
N ALA A 3 6.75 19.49 5.25
CA ALA A 3 5.30 19.63 5.36
C ALA A 3 4.67 20.48 4.22
N ALA A 4 5.34 21.55 3.80
CA ALA A 4 4.87 22.42 2.72
C ALA A 4 4.87 21.71 1.35
N ILE A 5 5.91 20.90 1.11
CA ILE A 5 6.02 20.06 -0.09
C ILE A 5 4.91 19.00 -0.10
N GLY A 6 4.65 18.35 1.05
CA GLY A 6 3.56 17.39 1.19
C GLY A 6 2.17 17.99 0.86
N GLN A 7 1.89 19.19 1.36
CA GLN A 7 0.63 19.90 1.06
C GLN A 7 0.49 20.27 -0.42
N PHE A 8 1.59 20.64 -1.08
CA PHE A 8 1.58 20.92 -2.52
C PHE A 8 1.18 19.69 -3.33
N PHE A 9 1.84 18.55 -3.12
CA PHE A 9 1.53 17.31 -3.83
C PHE A 9 0.11 16.79 -3.54
N SER A 10 -0.35 16.92 -2.29
CA SER A 10 -1.71 16.55 -1.91
C SER A 10 -2.77 17.33 -2.70
N ARG A 11 -2.62 18.66 -2.82
CA ARG A 11 -3.53 19.52 -3.60
C ARG A 11 -3.51 19.22 -5.10
N LEU A 12 -2.35 18.86 -5.63
CA LEU A 12 -2.22 18.49 -7.04
C LEU A 12 -2.94 17.16 -7.30
N SER A 13 -2.68 16.16 -6.46
CA SER A 13 -3.27 14.82 -6.58
C SER A 13 -4.79 14.86 -6.52
N SER A 14 -5.36 15.53 -5.52
CA SER A 14 -6.82 15.60 -5.33
C SER A 14 -7.56 16.33 -6.46
N ARG A 15 -6.88 17.18 -7.23
CA ARG A 15 -7.49 17.97 -8.30
C ARG A 15 -7.40 17.30 -9.67
N TRP A 16 -6.37 16.50 -9.92
CA TRP A 16 -6.00 16.07 -11.28
C TRP A 16 -5.87 14.58 -11.50
N VAL A 17 -5.81 13.74 -10.46
CA VAL A 17 -5.68 12.29 -10.65
C VAL A 17 -7.07 11.70 -10.97
N PRO A 18 -7.34 11.28 -12.22
CA PRO A 18 -8.60 10.62 -12.55
C PRO A 18 -8.67 9.22 -11.95
N ASP A 19 -9.85 8.63 -12.03
CA ASP A 19 -10.10 7.27 -11.59
C ASP A 19 -9.15 6.26 -12.28
N PRO A 20 -8.59 5.25 -11.57
CA PRO A 20 -7.70 4.25 -12.14
C PRO A 20 -8.26 3.54 -13.39
N PHE A 21 -9.57 3.34 -13.47
CA PHE A 21 -10.22 2.74 -14.64
C PHE A 21 -10.12 3.63 -15.88
N ILE A 22 -10.25 4.96 -15.70
CA ILE A 22 -10.07 5.92 -16.80
C ILE A 22 -8.64 5.84 -17.33
N PHE A 23 -7.64 5.75 -16.45
CA PHE A 23 -6.25 5.56 -16.87
C PHE A 23 -6.07 4.26 -17.66
N ALA A 24 -6.65 3.15 -17.20
CA ALA A 24 -6.55 1.86 -17.90
C ALA A 24 -7.17 1.93 -19.32
N LEU A 25 -8.33 2.57 -19.47
CA LEU A 25 -8.97 2.78 -20.78
C LEU A 25 -8.12 3.66 -21.70
N LEU A 26 -7.60 4.78 -21.19
CA LEU A 26 -6.74 5.67 -21.98
C LEU A 26 -5.46 4.97 -22.44
N LEU A 27 -4.81 4.21 -21.55
CA LEU A 27 -3.62 3.43 -21.88
C LEU A 27 -3.93 2.30 -22.87
N THR A 28 -5.10 1.66 -22.77
CA THR A 28 -5.55 0.65 -23.75
C THR A 28 -5.66 1.27 -25.14
N LEU A 29 -6.38 2.39 -25.25
CA LEU A 29 -6.55 3.09 -26.54
C LEU A 29 -5.22 3.62 -27.08
N LEU A 30 -4.39 4.20 -26.23
CA LEU A 30 -3.06 4.68 -26.60
C LEU A 30 -2.18 3.53 -27.10
N THR A 31 -2.16 2.39 -26.40
CA THR A 31 -1.38 1.21 -26.81
C THR A 31 -1.88 0.66 -28.14
N MET A 32 -3.19 0.63 -28.35
CA MET A 32 -3.79 0.23 -29.62
C MET A 32 -3.34 1.14 -30.77
N LEU A 33 -3.38 2.46 -30.57
CA LEU A 33 -2.92 3.44 -31.56
C LEU A 33 -1.42 3.31 -31.83
N LEU A 34 -0.60 3.17 -30.79
CA LEU A 34 0.84 3.02 -30.93
C LEU A 34 1.21 1.72 -31.64
N GLY A 35 0.51 0.61 -31.39
CA GLY A 35 0.71 -0.63 -32.14
C GLY A 35 0.43 -0.44 -33.63
N ILE A 36 -0.70 0.18 -34.00
CA ILE A 36 -1.02 0.44 -35.41
C ILE A 36 0.05 1.34 -36.09
N ILE A 37 0.58 2.33 -35.37
CA ILE A 37 1.52 3.31 -35.93
C ILE A 37 2.96 2.77 -35.96
N LEU A 38 3.39 2.02 -34.94
CA LEU A 38 4.79 1.66 -34.72
C LEU A 38 5.11 0.20 -35.06
N THR A 39 4.12 -0.67 -35.20
CA THR A 39 4.29 -2.09 -35.55
C THR A 39 3.51 -2.45 -36.81
N PRO A 40 3.90 -3.52 -37.54
CA PRO A 40 3.15 -4.00 -38.70
C PRO A 40 1.89 -4.77 -38.23
N SER A 41 1.02 -4.11 -37.47
CA SER A 41 -0.18 -4.68 -36.87
C SER A 41 -1.41 -3.90 -37.34
N SER A 42 -2.39 -4.60 -37.90
CA SER A 42 -3.68 -4.04 -38.30
C SER A 42 -4.58 -3.74 -37.08
N PRO A 43 -5.60 -2.89 -37.22
CA PRO A 43 -6.55 -2.64 -36.14
C PRO A 43 -7.25 -3.90 -35.60
N PHE A 44 -7.53 -4.88 -36.46
CA PHE A 44 -8.13 -6.15 -36.04
C PHE A 44 -7.15 -7.01 -35.25
N GLU A 45 -5.89 -7.11 -35.70
CA GLU A 45 -4.85 -7.84 -34.95
C GLU A 45 -4.60 -7.22 -33.57
N MET A 46 -4.66 -5.90 -33.45
CA MET A 46 -4.55 -5.23 -32.14
C MET A 46 -5.71 -5.59 -31.20
N ILE A 47 -6.93 -5.76 -31.71
CA ILE A 47 -8.08 -6.23 -30.92
C ILE A 47 -7.85 -7.67 -30.47
N ASP A 48 -7.36 -8.53 -31.36
CA ASP A 48 -7.04 -9.92 -31.03
C ASP A 48 -5.97 -10.01 -29.95
N HIS A 49 -4.89 -9.23 -30.06
CA HIS A 49 -3.83 -9.15 -29.04
C HIS A 49 -4.37 -8.65 -27.69
N TRP A 50 -5.25 -7.66 -27.69
CA TRP A 50 -5.86 -7.16 -26.47
C TRP A 50 -6.76 -8.24 -25.82
N MET A 51 -7.59 -8.91 -26.62
CA MET A 51 -8.49 -9.96 -26.13
C MET A 51 -7.70 -11.15 -25.59
N SER A 52 -6.68 -11.63 -26.30
CA SER A 52 -5.86 -12.76 -25.84
C SER A 52 -5.12 -12.42 -24.55
N GLY A 53 -4.46 -11.25 -24.52
CA GLY A 53 -3.68 -10.82 -23.35
C GLY A 53 -4.54 -10.54 -22.11
N PHE A 54 -5.81 -10.17 -22.29
CA PHE A 54 -6.74 -10.00 -21.17
C PHE A 54 -6.94 -11.29 -20.38
N TRP A 55 -7.02 -12.44 -21.06
CA TRP A 55 -7.26 -13.73 -20.42
C TRP A 55 -6.01 -14.27 -19.71
N ASP A 56 -4.81 -13.95 -20.20
CA ASP A 56 -3.55 -14.37 -19.58
C ASP A 56 -3.38 -13.85 -18.15
N LEU A 57 -3.95 -12.67 -17.86
CA LEU A 57 -3.86 -12.03 -16.55
C LEU A 57 -5.03 -12.37 -15.62
N LEU A 58 -6.03 -13.14 -16.06
CA LEU A 58 -7.23 -13.42 -15.26
C LEU A 58 -6.90 -14.22 -13.99
N SER A 59 -6.06 -15.25 -14.11
CA SER A 59 -5.62 -16.06 -12.96
C SER A 59 -4.87 -15.20 -11.94
N PHE A 60 -3.95 -14.36 -12.42
CA PHE A 60 -3.23 -13.38 -11.60
C PHE A 60 -4.18 -12.40 -10.91
N GLY A 61 -5.13 -11.83 -11.65
CA GLY A 61 -6.14 -10.91 -11.12
C GLY A 61 -7.00 -11.56 -10.03
N MET A 62 -7.42 -12.82 -10.23
CA MET A 62 -8.18 -13.58 -9.23
C MET A 62 -7.36 -13.82 -7.96
N GLN A 63 -6.08 -14.16 -8.08
CA GLN A 63 -5.17 -14.31 -6.93
C GLN A 63 -5.06 -13.00 -6.13
N MET A 64 -4.89 -11.87 -6.82
CA MET A 64 -4.81 -10.56 -6.16
C MET A 64 -6.13 -10.18 -5.48
N ALA A 65 -7.28 -10.47 -6.10
CA ALA A 65 -8.59 -10.27 -5.51
C ALA A 65 -8.76 -11.12 -4.23
N LEU A 66 -8.35 -12.38 -4.26
CA LEU A 66 -8.39 -13.26 -3.09
C LEU A 66 -7.50 -12.76 -1.97
N ILE A 67 -6.28 -12.29 -2.25
CA ILE A 67 -5.39 -11.72 -1.22
C ILE A 67 -6.05 -10.52 -0.54
N LEU A 68 -6.66 -9.62 -1.31
CA LEU A 68 -7.32 -8.43 -0.76
C LEU A 68 -8.56 -8.80 0.07
N VAL A 69 -9.43 -9.67 -0.45
CA VAL A 69 -10.67 -10.09 0.22
C VAL A 69 -10.35 -10.87 1.49
N THR A 70 -9.46 -11.87 1.42
CA THR A 70 -9.07 -12.67 2.59
C THR A 70 -8.32 -11.84 3.63
N GLY A 71 -7.41 -10.96 3.19
CA GLY A 71 -6.74 -9.99 4.05
C GLY A 71 -7.75 -9.09 4.79
N GLY A 72 -8.81 -8.66 4.10
CA GLY A 72 -9.87 -7.86 4.69
C GLY A 72 -10.80 -8.59 5.64
N VAL A 73 -11.14 -9.84 5.33
CA VAL A 73 -11.90 -10.70 6.25
C VAL A 73 -11.07 -10.95 7.52
N LEU A 74 -9.79 -11.27 7.38
CA LEU A 74 -8.88 -11.49 8.51
C LEU A 74 -8.72 -10.22 9.36
N ALA A 75 -8.54 -9.06 8.74
CA ALA A 75 -8.38 -7.79 9.45
C ALA A 75 -9.61 -7.40 10.29
N GLN A 76 -10.80 -7.81 9.86
CA GLN A 76 -12.06 -7.55 10.56
C GLN A 76 -12.41 -8.62 11.60
N SER A 77 -11.63 -9.70 11.69
CA SER A 77 -11.88 -10.77 12.63
C SER A 77 -11.75 -10.31 14.09
N PRO A 78 -12.53 -10.89 15.04
CA PRO A 78 -12.46 -10.51 16.45
C PRO A 78 -11.05 -10.58 17.06
N PRO A 79 -10.19 -11.58 16.74
CA PRO A 79 -8.81 -11.61 17.24
C PRO A 79 -7.98 -10.40 16.78
N VAL A 80 -8.04 -10.06 15.49
CA VAL A 80 -7.27 -8.93 14.95
C VAL A 80 -7.77 -7.61 15.51
N LYS A 81 -9.09 -7.43 15.63
CA LYS A 81 -9.68 -6.24 16.25
C LYS A 81 -9.19 -6.05 17.70
N ARG A 82 -9.12 -7.12 18.50
CA ARG A 82 -8.56 -7.06 19.87
C ARG A 82 -7.10 -6.64 19.88
N ILE A 83 -6.29 -7.12 18.93
CA ILE A 83 -4.89 -6.72 18.81
C ILE A 83 -4.79 -5.23 18.43
N ILE A 84 -5.58 -4.77 17.47
CA ILE A 84 -5.63 -3.36 17.06
C ILE A 84 -6.02 -2.48 18.24
N ASP A 85 -7.07 -2.83 18.99
CA ASP A 85 -7.52 -2.07 20.17
C ASP A 85 -6.45 -2.03 21.27
N ALA A 86 -5.71 -3.12 21.48
CA ALA A 86 -4.61 -3.17 22.44
C ALA A 86 -3.44 -2.28 22.00
N LEU A 87 -3.02 -2.39 20.74
CA LEU A 87 -1.95 -1.57 20.17
C LEU A 87 -2.30 -0.09 20.20
N ALA A 88 -3.53 0.28 19.82
CA ALA A 88 -4.01 1.66 19.78
C ALA A 88 -3.87 2.42 21.12
N ARG A 89 -3.82 1.69 22.25
CA ARG A 89 -3.69 2.28 23.60
C ARG A 89 -2.24 2.48 24.03
N LEU A 90 -1.27 1.86 23.37
CA LEU A 90 0.15 1.92 23.76
C LEU A 90 0.80 3.31 23.58
N PRO A 91 0.50 4.09 22.52
CA PRO A 91 1.13 5.38 22.31
C PRO A 91 0.86 6.35 23.47
N LYS A 92 1.90 7.11 23.83
CA LYS A 92 1.86 8.11 24.90
C LYS A 92 1.87 9.55 24.35
N ASN A 93 2.18 9.71 23.07
CA ASN A 93 2.18 10.99 22.34
C ASN A 93 2.05 10.74 20.83
N GLY A 94 1.75 11.80 20.06
CA GLY A 94 1.63 11.72 18.59
C GLY A 94 2.86 11.15 17.88
N GLY A 95 4.07 11.40 18.38
CA GLY A 95 5.31 10.82 17.83
C GLY A 95 5.36 9.30 17.95
N SER A 96 5.08 8.78 19.14
CA SER A 96 4.99 7.32 19.36
C SER A 96 3.86 6.68 18.56
N ALA A 97 2.77 7.41 18.33
CA ALA A 97 1.63 6.94 17.54
C ALA A 97 2.02 6.74 16.07
N VAL A 98 2.64 7.74 15.46
CA VAL A 98 3.14 7.67 14.07
C VAL A 98 4.12 6.52 13.91
N VAL A 99 5.07 6.36 14.83
CA VAL A 99 6.07 5.27 14.77
C VAL A 99 5.42 3.90 14.89
N MET A 100 4.54 3.71 15.88
CA MET A 100 3.90 2.42 16.09
C MET A 100 3.01 2.03 14.92
N VAL A 101 2.16 2.96 14.44
CA VAL A 101 1.24 2.69 13.32
C VAL A 101 2.03 2.33 12.06
N SER A 102 3.08 3.08 11.73
CA SER A 102 3.90 2.81 10.54
C SER A 102 4.64 1.48 10.61
N LEU A 103 5.21 1.13 11.78
CA LEU A 103 5.85 -0.16 11.99
C LEU A 103 4.86 -1.31 11.83
N THR A 104 3.70 -1.23 12.48
CA THR A 104 2.70 -2.28 12.39
C THR A 104 2.17 -2.44 10.96
N ALA A 105 1.91 -1.33 10.26
CA ALA A 105 1.47 -1.37 8.86
C ALA A 105 2.51 -2.02 7.94
N MET A 106 3.79 -1.66 8.09
CA MET A 106 4.88 -2.26 7.31
C MET A 106 5.09 -3.75 7.60
N ILE A 107 5.11 -4.14 8.88
CA ILE A 107 5.26 -5.56 9.27
C ILE A 107 4.08 -6.38 8.74
N ALA A 108 2.85 -5.89 8.93
CA ALA A 108 1.66 -6.56 8.41
C ALA A 108 1.72 -6.70 6.88
N ALA A 109 2.16 -5.66 6.16
CA ALA A 109 2.28 -5.67 4.70
C ALA A 109 3.39 -6.60 4.19
N LEU A 110 4.52 -6.72 4.91
CA LEU A 110 5.59 -7.67 4.58
C LEU A 110 5.13 -9.12 4.71
N VAL A 111 4.18 -9.40 5.61
CA VAL A 111 3.55 -10.73 5.72
C VAL A 111 2.48 -10.90 4.64
N ASN A 112 1.53 -9.95 4.57
CA ASN A 112 0.43 -9.94 3.62
C ASN A 112 0.03 -8.49 3.29
N TRP A 113 0.17 -8.09 2.03
CA TRP A 113 -0.08 -6.70 1.61
C TRP A 113 -1.55 -6.28 1.78
N GLY A 114 -2.50 -7.18 1.56
CA GLY A 114 -3.94 -6.95 1.77
C GLY A 114 -4.29 -6.73 3.24
N LEU A 115 -3.67 -7.52 4.14
CA LEU A 115 -3.78 -7.32 5.59
C LEU A 115 -3.17 -5.99 6.02
N GLY A 116 -1.97 -5.66 5.52
CA GLY A 116 -1.26 -4.42 5.84
C GLY A 116 -2.06 -3.16 5.51
N LEU A 117 -2.74 -3.15 4.37
CA LEU A 117 -3.66 -2.07 3.98
C LEU A 117 -4.74 -1.81 5.01
N ILE A 118 -5.44 -2.87 5.42
CA ILE A 118 -6.65 -2.74 6.24
C ILE A 118 -6.28 -2.56 7.72
N VAL A 119 -5.30 -3.31 8.22
CA VAL A 119 -4.75 -3.11 9.58
C VAL A 119 -4.16 -1.72 9.73
N GLY A 120 -3.41 -1.23 8.74
CA GLY A 120 -2.84 0.12 8.76
C GLY A 120 -3.92 1.20 8.89
N ALA A 121 -4.99 1.12 8.10
CA ALA A 121 -6.11 2.06 8.16
C ALA A 121 -6.88 1.99 9.49
N LEU A 122 -7.22 0.79 9.96
CA LEU A 122 -7.95 0.58 11.21
C LEU A 122 -7.12 1.03 12.42
N LEU A 123 -5.84 0.66 12.47
CA LEU A 123 -4.94 1.03 13.56
C LEU A 123 -4.68 2.53 13.59
N ALA A 124 -4.51 3.19 12.44
CA ALA A 124 -4.39 4.64 12.37
C ALA A 124 -5.62 5.35 12.97
N ARG A 125 -6.82 4.93 12.56
CA ARG A 125 -8.09 5.45 13.10
C ARG A 125 -8.22 5.22 14.60
N ASP A 126 -8.03 3.97 15.05
CA ASP A 126 -8.28 3.59 16.43
C ASP A 126 -7.22 4.15 17.39
N THR A 127 -5.97 4.30 16.93
CA THR A 127 -4.92 5.02 17.65
C THR A 127 -5.27 6.49 17.83
N ALA A 128 -5.67 7.17 16.76
CA ALA A 128 -6.05 8.59 16.84
C ALA A 128 -7.27 8.81 17.75
N ARG A 129 -8.26 7.91 17.68
CA ARG A 129 -9.40 7.90 18.60
C ARG A 129 -8.94 7.73 20.05
N SER A 130 -8.09 6.75 20.35
CA SER A 130 -7.59 6.51 21.71
C SER A 130 -6.84 7.72 22.27
N LEU A 131 -6.02 8.37 21.45
CA LEU A 131 -5.30 9.59 21.84
C LEU A 131 -6.27 10.74 22.15
N LYS A 132 -7.30 10.92 21.32
CA LYS A 132 -8.36 11.91 21.56
C LYS A 132 -9.10 11.66 22.88
N GLU A 133 -9.54 10.43 23.13
CA GLU A 133 -10.24 10.03 24.36
C GLU A 133 -9.40 10.28 25.61
N ARG A 134 -8.07 10.19 25.48
CA ARG A 134 -7.10 10.42 26.56
C ARG A 134 -6.59 11.86 26.64
N ASN A 135 -7.17 12.79 25.86
CA ASN A 135 -6.74 14.18 25.76
C ASN A 135 -5.25 14.35 25.42
N ILE A 136 -4.68 13.42 24.65
CA ILE A 136 -3.29 13.50 24.19
C ILE A 136 -3.30 14.22 22.84
N PRO A 137 -2.57 15.34 22.69
CA PRO A 137 -2.39 15.97 21.39
C PRO A 137 -1.92 14.94 20.36
N HIS A 138 -2.47 15.00 19.15
CA HIS A 138 -2.01 14.22 17.99
C HIS A 138 -2.35 14.95 16.68
N HIS A 139 -1.61 14.63 15.60
CA HIS A 139 -1.91 15.10 14.25
C HIS A 139 -2.37 13.91 13.39
N TYR A 140 -3.68 13.76 13.26
CA TYR A 140 -4.34 12.61 12.64
C TYR A 140 -3.95 12.39 11.17
N PRO A 141 -3.81 13.41 10.30
CA PRO A 141 -3.40 13.18 8.91
C PRO A 141 -2.09 12.40 8.77
N LEU A 142 -1.11 12.67 9.64
CA LEU A 142 0.17 11.97 9.63
C LEU A 142 0.09 10.58 10.26
N ILE A 143 -0.79 10.36 11.24
CA ILE A 143 -1.12 9.00 11.72
C ILE A 143 -1.78 8.19 10.59
N GLY A 144 -2.66 8.82 9.81
CA GLY A 144 -3.24 8.24 8.59
C GLY A 144 -2.16 7.88 7.57
N ALA A 145 -1.24 8.80 7.27
CA ALA A 145 -0.11 8.55 6.39
C ALA A 145 0.79 7.40 6.90
N ALA A 146 0.99 7.30 8.21
CA ALA A 146 1.69 6.18 8.83
C ALA A 146 0.98 4.84 8.57
N GLY A 147 -0.36 4.81 8.53
CA GLY A 147 -1.11 3.61 8.18
C GLY A 147 -0.87 3.14 6.73
N TYR A 148 -0.48 4.04 5.82
CA TYR A 148 -0.21 3.73 4.42
C TYR A 148 1.21 3.23 4.15
N THR A 149 2.13 3.28 5.12
CA THR A 149 3.54 2.87 4.91
C THR A 149 3.69 1.39 4.56
N GLY A 150 2.68 0.56 4.84
CA GLY A 150 2.64 -0.82 4.34
C GLY A 150 2.82 -0.91 2.82
N LEU A 151 2.22 0.02 2.06
CA LEU A 151 2.34 0.09 0.60
C LEU A 151 3.72 0.51 0.11
N LEU A 152 4.61 0.95 0.99
CA LEU A 152 6.00 1.26 0.63
C LEU A 152 6.85 -0.01 0.57
N VAL A 153 6.57 -1.02 1.40
CA VAL A 153 7.45 -2.19 1.60
C VAL A 153 6.87 -3.50 1.06
N TRP A 154 5.57 -3.55 0.80
CA TRP A 154 4.84 -4.81 0.55
C TRP A 154 5.40 -5.66 -0.60
N HIS A 155 5.92 -5.05 -1.66
CA HIS A 155 6.48 -5.77 -2.80
C HIS A 155 7.70 -6.62 -2.43
N GLY A 156 8.44 -6.22 -1.38
CA GLY A 156 9.55 -6.99 -0.82
C GLY A 156 9.12 -8.05 0.21
N GLY A 157 7.81 -8.22 0.42
CA GLY A 157 7.24 -9.16 1.39
C GLY A 157 6.88 -10.52 0.82
N LEU A 158 6.40 -11.41 1.69
CA LEU A 158 5.99 -12.79 1.39
C LEU A 158 4.81 -12.89 0.41
N SER A 159 4.07 -11.80 0.25
CA SER A 159 2.91 -11.69 -0.65
C SER A 159 3.17 -10.79 -1.86
N GLY A 160 4.43 -10.43 -2.12
CA GLY A 160 4.81 -9.61 -3.26
C GLY A 160 4.39 -10.28 -4.58
N SER A 161 3.51 -9.64 -5.32
CA SER A 161 2.89 -10.22 -6.52
C SER A 161 3.93 -10.54 -7.60
N ALA A 162 4.76 -9.56 -7.98
CA ALA A 162 5.83 -9.74 -8.95
C ALA A 162 6.84 -10.85 -8.58
N PRO A 163 7.47 -10.87 -7.38
CA PRO A 163 8.43 -11.91 -7.04
C PRO A 163 7.81 -13.32 -6.91
N LEU A 164 6.53 -13.43 -6.54
CA LEU A 164 5.83 -14.72 -6.52
C LEU A 164 5.49 -15.19 -7.94
N THR A 165 5.08 -14.30 -8.84
CA THR A 165 4.80 -14.63 -10.24
C THR A 165 6.04 -15.17 -10.95
N VAL A 166 7.18 -14.49 -10.84
CA VAL A 166 8.43 -14.92 -11.52
C VAL A 166 9.08 -16.16 -10.89
N ALA A 167 8.58 -16.63 -9.75
CA ALA A 167 9.02 -17.88 -9.13
C ALA A 167 8.26 -19.12 -9.64
N THR A 168 7.30 -18.96 -10.55
CA THR A 168 6.55 -20.04 -11.19
C THR A 168 7.10 -20.36 -12.58
N GLN A 169 6.74 -21.47 -13.21
CA GLN A 169 7.11 -21.76 -14.60
C GLN A 169 6.14 -21.11 -15.61
N ASP A 170 4.96 -20.71 -15.15
CA ASP A 170 3.83 -20.32 -16.00
C ASP A 170 3.70 -18.80 -16.20
N HIS A 171 4.74 -18.02 -15.86
CA HIS A 171 4.68 -16.56 -16.04
C HIS A 171 5.05 -16.14 -17.45
N PHE A 172 4.43 -15.04 -17.90
CA PHE A 172 4.55 -14.44 -19.24
C PHE A 172 5.96 -14.01 -19.68
N MET A 173 6.98 -14.11 -18.81
CA MET A 173 8.37 -13.74 -19.12
C MET A 173 9.36 -14.89 -18.99
N VAL A 174 8.89 -16.12 -18.78
CA VAL A 174 9.76 -17.27 -18.44
C VAL A 174 10.83 -17.51 -19.51
N ASP A 175 10.51 -17.30 -20.78
CA ASP A 175 11.45 -17.46 -21.89
C ASP A 175 12.56 -16.40 -21.94
N VAL A 176 12.35 -15.24 -21.26
CA VAL A 176 13.28 -14.11 -21.26
C VAL A 176 14.16 -14.11 -20.01
N ILE A 177 13.56 -14.33 -18.85
CA ILE A 177 14.25 -14.20 -17.54
C ILE A 177 14.43 -15.53 -16.81
N GLY A 178 13.84 -16.62 -17.31
CA GLY A 178 13.76 -17.89 -16.59
C GLY A 178 12.93 -17.79 -15.31
N VAL A 179 12.98 -18.84 -14.50
CA VAL A 179 12.33 -18.85 -13.18
C VAL A 179 13.29 -18.31 -12.13
N LEU A 180 12.87 -17.25 -11.43
CA LEU A 180 13.63 -16.62 -10.36
C LEU A 180 13.10 -17.08 -9.00
N PRO A 181 13.87 -17.89 -8.25
CA PRO A 181 13.42 -18.37 -6.95
C PRO A 181 13.30 -17.23 -5.95
N VAL A 182 12.45 -17.41 -4.94
CA VAL A 182 12.26 -16.42 -3.85
C VAL A 182 13.54 -16.12 -3.06
N SER A 183 14.53 -17.01 -3.09
CA SER A 183 15.87 -16.77 -2.53
C SER A 183 16.65 -15.67 -3.25
N ALA A 184 16.39 -15.47 -4.55
CA ALA A 184 17.00 -14.42 -5.37
C ALA A 184 16.18 -13.11 -5.35
N THR A 185 14.94 -13.13 -4.84
CA THR A 185 14.04 -11.96 -4.80
C THR A 185 13.72 -11.56 -3.36
N ILE A 186 12.68 -12.14 -2.76
CA ILE A 186 12.17 -11.82 -1.40
C ILE A 186 13.25 -12.02 -0.33
N PHE A 187 13.97 -13.14 -0.38
CA PHE A 187 15.01 -13.46 0.60
C PHE A 187 16.42 -13.08 0.14
N SER A 188 16.52 -12.27 -0.92
CA SER A 188 17.82 -11.71 -1.31
C SER A 188 18.36 -10.80 -0.19
N PRO A 189 19.68 -10.77 0.03
CA PRO A 189 20.29 -9.89 1.03
C PRO A 189 19.92 -8.42 0.82
N LEU A 190 19.86 -7.97 -0.45
CA LEU A 190 19.47 -6.60 -0.79
C LEU A 190 18.04 -6.29 -0.31
N ASN A 191 17.06 -7.15 -0.61
CA ASN A 191 15.68 -6.91 -0.21
C ASN A 191 15.52 -6.90 1.31
N ILE A 192 16.18 -7.83 2.01
CA ILE A 192 16.14 -7.90 3.48
C ILE A 192 16.73 -6.61 4.09
N VAL A 193 17.89 -6.16 3.60
CA VAL A 193 18.52 -4.93 4.08
C VAL A 193 17.63 -3.72 3.82
N LEU A 194 17.04 -3.59 2.63
CA LEU A 194 16.13 -2.48 2.31
C LEU A 194 14.85 -2.51 3.17
N ALA A 195 14.25 -3.67 3.39
CA ALA A 195 13.08 -3.82 4.25
C ALA A 195 13.40 -3.38 5.69
N LEU A 196 14.55 -3.82 6.24
CA LEU A 196 15.01 -3.40 7.57
C LEU A 196 15.30 -1.89 7.63
N LEU A 197 15.94 -1.34 6.60
CA LEU A 197 16.21 0.09 6.52
C LEU A 197 14.90 0.90 6.48
N PHE A 198 13.88 0.46 5.76
CA PHE A 198 12.58 1.13 5.73
C PHE A 198 11.82 1.00 7.05
N LEU A 199 11.88 -0.17 7.70
CA LEU A 199 11.32 -0.38 9.03
C LEU A 199 11.90 0.59 10.07
N ILE A 200 13.13 1.08 9.89
CA ILE A 200 13.75 2.04 10.81
C ILE A 200 13.59 3.49 10.32
N SER A 201 13.95 3.77 9.07
CA SER A 201 14.04 5.14 8.54
C SER A 201 12.67 5.77 8.35
N VAL A 202 11.67 5.05 7.83
CA VAL A 202 10.35 5.63 7.51
C VAL A 202 9.62 6.09 8.78
N PRO A 203 9.54 5.30 9.87
CA PRO A 203 8.90 5.76 11.10
C PRO A 203 9.59 6.99 11.71
N LEU A 204 10.93 7.05 11.64
CA LEU A 204 11.70 8.19 12.15
C LEU A 204 11.49 9.45 11.30
N LEU A 205 11.46 9.30 9.97
CA LEU A 205 11.16 10.38 9.04
C LEU A 205 9.76 10.93 9.27
N LEU A 206 8.74 10.06 9.36
CA LEU A 206 7.37 10.47 9.65
C LEU A 206 7.28 11.14 11.02
N LYS A 207 7.94 10.62 12.05
CA LYS A 207 8.00 11.30 13.37
C LYS A 207 8.60 12.70 13.25
N GLY A 208 9.64 12.88 12.43
CA GLY A 208 10.27 14.17 12.15
C GLY A 208 9.39 15.15 11.35
N MET A 209 8.34 14.65 10.67
CA MET A 209 7.37 15.46 9.94
C MET A 209 6.26 16.05 10.83
N LEU A 210 6.19 15.65 12.11
CA LEU A 210 5.20 16.21 13.02
C LEU A 210 5.32 17.74 13.11
N PRO A 211 4.19 18.47 13.10
CA PRO A 211 4.23 19.92 13.27
C PRO A 211 4.84 20.30 14.62
N LYS A 212 5.72 21.31 14.63
CA LYS A 212 6.42 21.75 15.85
C LYS A 212 5.53 22.46 16.87
N SER A 213 4.45 23.09 16.42
CA SER A 213 3.44 23.74 17.26
C SER A 213 2.15 22.91 17.27
N ASN A 214 1.57 22.75 18.44
CA ASN A 214 0.28 22.06 18.64
C ASN A 214 -0.89 22.79 17.96
N GLU A 215 -0.75 24.07 17.62
CA GLU A 215 -1.78 24.84 16.89
C GLU A 215 -2.02 24.30 15.48
N ASN A 216 -1.02 23.63 14.90
CA ASN A 216 -1.10 23.00 13.58
C ASN A 216 -1.50 21.51 13.67
N TRP A 217 -1.93 21.05 14.84
CA TRP A 217 -2.30 19.66 15.03
C TRP A 217 -3.79 19.49 14.74
N GLU A 218 -4.09 18.64 13.76
CA GLU A 218 -5.45 18.30 13.37
C GLU A 218 -5.82 17.00 14.08
N GLY A 219 -6.65 17.10 15.12
CA GLY A 219 -7.11 15.94 15.89
C GLY A 219 -8.12 15.09 15.11
N TYR A 220 -8.40 13.89 15.63
CA TYR A 220 -9.40 13.00 15.04
C TYR A 220 -10.79 13.63 15.03
N SER A 221 -11.40 13.77 13.83
CA SER A 221 -12.72 14.40 13.62
C SER A 221 -13.87 13.42 13.43
N GLY A 222 -13.60 12.10 13.31
CA GLY A 222 -14.63 11.11 13.04
C GLY A 222 -15.62 10.89 14.19
N GLN A 223 -16.92 10.72 13.85
CA GLN A 223 -17.93 10.18 14.77
C GLN A 223 -17.85 8.65 14.83
N ARG A 224 -18.44 8.02 15.87
CA ARG A 224 -18.51 6.54 15.98
C ARG A 224 -19.18 5.98 14.72
N SER A 225 -18.41 5.35 13.83
CA SER A 225 -19.01 4.48 12.82
C SER A 225 -19.46 3.20 13.53
N SER A 226 -20.77 3.05 13.69
CA SER A 226 -21.41 1.79 14.06
C SER A 226 -21.28 0.82 12.88
N PHE A 227 -20.12 0.17 12.79
CA PHE A 227 -20.00 -1.12 12.09
C PHE A 227 -20.11 -2.22 13.15
#